data_AF-A0A1E4CGF6-F1
#
_entry.id   AF-A0A1E4CGF6-F1
#
_cell.length_a   1.000
_cell.length_b   1.000
_cell.length_c   1.000
_cell.angle_alpha   90.00
_cell.angle_beta   90.00
_cell.angle_gamma   90.00
#
_symmetry.space_group_name_H-M   'P 1'
#
loop_
_entity.id
_entity.type
_entity.pdbx_description
1 polymer ?
#
loop_
_entity_poly.entity_id
_entity_poly.type
_entity_poly.pdbx_seq_one_letter_code
_entity_poly.pdbx_strand_id
1 'polypeptide(L)'
;MDESIIAGRLYETADFAARIRGYKFNSGAESEMRERAMIAAHNIAIHPVSETNLPGLVKIGELTFEYFVEEMMKSSEIERSLDPEFPSIIGTHTIRDSILRFCPMWPIC
;
A
#
# COMPACT_ATOMS: atom_id res chain seq x y z
N MET A 1 5.66 7.95 18.33
CA MET A 1 5.06 6.65 17.93
C MET A 1 6.19 5.83 17.35
N ASP A 2 6.28 4.54 17.68
CA ASP A 2 7.32 3.65 17.15
C ASP A 2 7.10 3.36 15.65
N GLU A 3 8.17 3.18 14.88
CA GLU A 3 8.12 2.88 13.45
C GLU A 3 7.32 1.60 13.17
N SER A 4 7.45 0.58 14.03
CA SER A 4 6.71 -0.67 13.91
C SER A 4 5.19 -0.47 13.99
N ILE A 5 4.73 0.47 14.83
CA ILE A 5 3.31 0.82 14.99
C ILE A 5 2.81 1.56 13.76
N ILE A 6 3.60 2.48 13.22
CA ILE A 6 3.25 3.20 11.99
C ILE A 6 3.15 2.22 10.83
N ALA A 7 4.14 1.33 10.65
CA ALA A 7 4.14 0.34 9.60
C ALA A 7 2.96 -0.63 9.70
N GLY A 8 2.65 -1.12 10.91
CA GLY A 8 1.47 -1.96 11.15
C GLY A 8 0.19 -1.26 10.71
N ARG A 9 0.02 0.00 11.09
CA ARG A 9 -1.15 0.81 10.73
C ARG A 9 -1.27 1.07 9.22
N LEU A 10 -0.16 1.35 8.53
CA LEU A 10 -0.14 1.53 7.08
C LEU A 10 -0.50 0.24 6.35
N TYR A 11 0.04 -0.90 6.79
CA TYR A 11 -0.30 -2.21 6.23
C TYR A 11 -1.78 -2.56 6.47
N GLU A 12 -2.29 -2.36 7.69
CA GLU A 12 -3.70 -2.60 8.01
C GLU A 12 -4.65 -1.76 7.15
N THR A 13 -4.26 -0.51 6.87
CA THR A 13 -5.01 0.38 5.98
C THR A 13 -5.07 -0.19 4.56
N ALA A 14 -3.94 -0.67 4.02
CA ALA A 14 -3.89 -1.31 2.72
C ALA A 14 -4.69 -2.62 2.65
N ASP A 15 -4.55 -3.50 3.65
CA ASP A 15 -5.33 -4.75 3.74
C ASP A 15 -6.82 -4.47 3.81
N PHE A 16 -7.22 -3.50 4.64
CA PHE A 16 -8.61 -3.08 4.75
C PHE A 16 -9.15 -2.55 3.42
N ALA A 17 -8.41 -1.67 2.74
CA ALA A 17 -8.79 -1.10 1.45
C ALA A 17 -9.04 -2.16 0.37
N ALA A 18 -8.21 -3.21 0.32
CA ALA A 18 -8.38 -4.35 -0.57
C ALA A 18 -9.61 -5.19 -0.18
N ARG A 19 -9.73 -5.55 1.10
CA ARG A 19 -10.76 -6.48 1.59
C ARG A 19 -12.18 -5.94 1.45
N ILE A 20 -12.40 -4.65 1.69
CA ILE A 20 -13.75 -4.06 1.54
C ILE A 20 -14.24 -4.07 0.10
N ARG A 21 -13.35 -4.25 -0.88
CA ARG A 21 -13.66 -4.39 -2.31
C ARG A 21 -13.59 -5.84 -2.80
N GLY A 22 -13.43 -6.80 -1.88
CA GLY A 22 -13.39 -8.23 -2.20
C GLY A 22 -12.03 -8.76 -2.67
N TYR A 23 -10.97 -7.96 -2.58
CA TYR A 23 -9.62 -8.36 -2.94
C TYR A 23 -8.85 -8.90 -1.74
N LYS A 24 -7.83 -9.72 -2.01
CA LYS A 24 -6.85 -10.18 -1.03
C LYS A 24 -5.45 -10.14 -1.62
N PHE A 25 -4.45 -9.82 -0.82
CA PHE A 25 -3.06 -10.02 -1.22
C PHE A 25 -2.74 -11.51 -1.29
N ASN A 26 -1.99 -11.94 -2.31
CA ASN A 26 -1.29 -13.22 -2.22
C ASN A 26 -0.08 -13.09 -1.27
N SER A 27 0.56 -14.22 -0.94
CA SER A 27 1.68 -14.23 0.02
C SER A 27 2.85 -13.34 -0.40
N GLY A 28 3.13 -13.23 -1.70
CA GLY A 28 4.16 -12.35 -2.22
C GLY A 28 3.81 -10.87 -2.07
N ALA A 29 2.59 -10.50 -2.45
CA ALA A 29 2.08 -9.13 -2.34
C ALA A 29 1.96 -8.69 -0.87
N GLU A 30 1.60 -9.62 0.02
CA GLU A 30 1.56 -9.35 1.45
C GLU A 30 2.94 -9.01 1.99
N SER A 31 3.96 -9.83 1.67
CA SER A 31 5.34 -9.59 2.10
C SER A 31 5.86 -8.25 1.58
N GLU A 32 5.62 -7.95 0.30
CA GLU A 32 6.09 -6.70 -0.32
C GLU A 32 5.34 -5.48 0.24
N MET A 33 4.04 -5.58 0.52
CA MET A 33 3.27 -4.50 1.16
C MET A 33 3.77 -4.21 2.59
N ARG A 34 4.15 -5.25 3.35
CA ARG A 34 4.75 -5.08 4.68
C ARG A 34 6.11 -4.38 4.60
N GLU A 35 6.95 -4.75 3.65
CA GLU A 35 8.23 -4.08 3.42
C GLU A 35 8.04 -2.59 3.08
N ARG A 36 7.09 -2.28 2.18
CA ARG A 36 6.74 -0.90 1.83
C ARG A 36 6.23 -0.11 3.02
N ALA A 37 5.40 -0.72 3.86
CA ALA A 37 4.90 -0.10 5.07
C ALA A 37 6.04 0.24 6.05
N MET A 38 7.06 -0.61 6.15
CA MET A 38 8.26 -0.32 6.95
C MET A 38 9.07 0.84 6.38
N ILE A 39 9.31 0.86 5.06
CA ILE A 39 10.01 1.98 4.39
C ILE A 39 9.25 3.29 4.61
N ALA A 40 7.93 3.26 4.42
CA ALA A 40 7.09 4.43 4.63
C ALA A 40 7.08 4.91 6.08
N ALA A 41 7.04 3.99 7.04
CA ALA A 41 7.13 4.32 8.46
C ALA A 41 8.45 5.01 8.81
N HIS A 42 9.57 4.51 8.28
CA HIS A 42 10.87 5.14 8.44
C HIS A 42 10.89 6.55 7.83
N ASN A 43 10.40 6.70 6.60
CA ASN A 43 10.30 7.99 5.90
C ASN A 43 9.45 9.01 6.67
N ILE A 44 8.33 8.57 7.28
CA ILE A 44 7.49 9.39 8.14
C ILE A 44 8.24 9.79 9.42
N ALA A 45 8.96 8.87 10.05
CA ALA A 45 9.67 9.11 11.31
C ALA A 45 10.80 10.14 11.15
N ILE A 46 11.58 10.04 10.08
CA ILE A 46 12.71 10.95 9.82
C ILE A 46 12.30 12.28 9.14
N HIS A 47 11.03 12.43 8.76
CA HIS A 47 10.56 13.65 8.10
C HIS A 47 10.68 14.86 9.06
N PRO A 48 11.18 16.05 8.63
CA PRO A 48 11.42 17.19 9.53
C PRO A 48 10.18 17.67 10.31
N VAL A 49 8.99 17.42 9.75
CA VAL A 49 7.70 17.79 10.35
C VAL A 49 7.19 16.74 11.36
N SER A 50 7.85 15.59 11.49
CA SER A 50 7.41 14.50 12.38
C SER A 50 7.37 14.94 13.85
N GLU A 51 8.31 15.78 14.28
CA GLU A 51 8.36 16.30 15.66
C GLU A 51 7.13 17.14 16.04
N THR A 52 6.49 17.77 15.05
CA THR A 52 5.38 18.71 15.28
C THR A 52 4.03 18.20 14.78
N ASN A 53 4.01 17.28 13.80
CA ASN A 53 2.79 16.76 13.20
C ASN A 53 2.92 15.31 12.70
N LEU A 54 3.47 14.42 13.53
CA LEU A 54 3.48 12.99 13.25
C LEU A 54 2.09 12.42 12.89
N PRO A 55 0.99 12.74 13.58
CA PRO A 55 -0.33 12.20 13.24
C PRO A 55 -0.80 12.59 11.83
N GLY A 56 -0.51 13.82 11.40
CA GLY A 56 -0.82 14.28 10.05
C GLY A 56 -0.01 13.53 8.98
N LEU A 57 1.28 13.31 9.21
CA LEU A 57 2.13 12.53 8.30
C LEU A 57 1.68 11.07 8.19
N VAL A 58 1.31 10.45 9.32
CA VAL A 58 0.73 9.10 9.32
C VAL A 58 -0.57 9.08 8.52
N LYS A 59 -1.44 10.09 8.68
CA LYS A 59 -2.70 10.16 7.92
C LYS A 59 -2.47 10.31 6.40
N ILE A 60 -1.46 11.08 6.00
CA ILE A 60 -1.04 11.16 4.59
C ILE A 60 -0.58 9.79 4.12
N GLY A 61 0.26 9.10 4.90
CA GLY A 61 0.70 7.74 4.59
C GLY A 61 -0.47 6.76 4.41
N GLU A 62 -1.47 6.79 5.29
CA GLU A 62 -2.68 5.96 5.16
C GLU A 62 -3.39 6.21 3.82
N LEU A 63 -3.67 7.48 3.49
CA LEU A 63 -4.34 7.84 2.23
C LEU A 63 -3.52 7.42 1.01
N THR A 64 -2.20 7.55 1.08
CA THR A 64 -1.30 7.10 0.02
C THR A 64 -1.36 5.58 -0.16
N PHE A 65 -1.43 4.80 0.93
CA PHE A 65 -1.56 3.33 0.87
C PHE A 65 -2.94 2.90 0.35
N GLU A 66 -4.02 3.59 0.74
CA GLU A 66 -5.36 3.35 0.17
C GLU A 66 -5.34 3.54 -1.35
N TYR A 67 -4.80 4.67 -1.81
CA TYR A 67 -4.74 4.99 -3.24
C TYR A 67 -3.82 4.03 -4.02
N PHE A 68 -2.71 3.60 -3.41
CA PHE A 68 -1.82 2.60 -4.01
C PHE A 68 -2.50 1.25 -4.21
N VAL A 69 -3.27 0.79 -3.22
CA VAL A 69 -4.06 -0.44 -3.34
C VAL A 69 -5.15 -0.31 -4.40
N GLU A 70 -5.77 0.86 -4.55
CA GLU A 70 -6.72 1.13 -5.64
C GLU A 70 -6.13 0.96 -7.03
N GLU A 71 -4.90 1.42 -7.27
CA GLU A 71 -4.23 1.16 -8.54
C GLU A 71 -3.88 -0.31 -8.74
N MET A 72 -3.49 -1.00 -7.67
CA MET A 72 -3.22 -2.44 -7.72
C MET A 72 -4.48 -3.24 -8.07
N MET A 73 -5.65 -2.83 -7.55
CA MET A 73 -6.94 -3.41 -7.92
C MET A 73 -7.26 -3.14 -9.39
N LYS A 74 -7.04 -1.92 -9.91
CA LYS A 74 -7.24 -1.63 -11.34
C LYS A 74 -6.35 -2.49 -12.23
N SER A 75 -5.09 -2.72 -11.84
CA SER A 75 -4.19 -3.65 -12.54
C SER A 75 -4.75 -5.07 -12.55
N SER A 76 -5.24 -5.57 -11.40
CA SER A 76 -5.90 -6.87 -11.29
C SER A 76 -7.20 -6.97 -12.12
N GLU A 77 -7.99 -5.90 -12.20
CA GLU A 77 -9.22 -5.86 -13.02
C GLU A 77 -8.93 -6.01 -14.52
N ILE A 78 -7.81 -5.44 -15.00
CA ILE A 78 -7.38 -5.62 -16.40
C ILE A 78 -7.14 -7.11 -16.67
N GLU A 79 -6.52 -7.84 -15.75
CA GLU A 79 -6.30 -9.29 -15.92
C GLU A 79 -7.61 -10.07 -15.89
N ARG A 80 -8.52 -9.72 -14.97
CA ARG A 80 -9.85 -10.34 -14.90
C ARG A 80 -10.69 -10.07 -16.16
N SER A 81 -10.44 -8.96 -16.86
CA SER A 81 -11.09 -8.67 -18.15
C SER A 81 -10.58 -9.57 -19.28
N LEU A 82 -9.36 -10.11 -19.15
CA LEU A 82 -8.74 -11.05 -20.09
C LEU A 82 -9.08 -12.51 -19.74
N ASP A 83 -9.24 -12.82 -18.45
CA ASP A 83 -9.67 -14.12 -17.93
C ASP A 83 -10.69 -13.94 -16.78
N PRO A 84 -11.99 -14.13 -17.04
CA PRO A 84 -13.03 -13.97 -16.03
C PRO A 84 -12.97 -14.97 -14.85
N GLU A 85 -12.29 -16.10 -15.02
CA GLU A 85 -12.08 -17.07 -13.93
C GLU A 85 -10.95 -16.64 -12.99
N PHE A 86 -10.19 -15.60 -13.35
CA PHE A 86 -9.10 -15.10 -12.53
C PHE A 86 -9.63 -14.55 -11.19
N PRO A 87 -9.09 -15.03 -10.06
CA PRO A 87 -9.60 -14.66 -8.75
C PRO A 87 -9.32 -13.18 -8.45
N SER A 88 -10.11 -12.57 -7.57
CA SER A 88 -9.89 -11.20 -7.08
C SER A 88 -8.70 -11.15 -6.11
N ILE A 89 -7.49 -11.33 -6.67
CA ILE A 89 -6.23 -11.39 -5.94
C ILE A 89 -5.32 -10.27 -6.44
N ILE A 90 -4.71 -9.59 -5.49
CA ILE A 90 -3.64 -8.65 -5.72
C ILE A 90 -2.31 -9.40 -5.60
N GLY A 91 -1.54 -9.42 -6.68
CA GLY A 91 -0.26 -10.12 -6.78
C GLY A 91 0.97 -9.21 -6.82
N THR A 92 2.16 -9.79 -6.72
CA THR A 92 3.44 -9.05 -6.82
C THR A 92 3.61 -8.31 -8.14
N HIS A 93 3.03 -8.80 -9.24
CA HIS A 93 3.03 -8.10 -10.52
C HIS A 93 2.14 -6.84 -10.49
N THR A 94 0.96 -6.89 -9.86
CA THR A 94 0.11 -5.69 -9.69
C THR A 94 0.80 -4.62 -8.86
N ILE A 95 1.62 -5.02 -7.88
CA ILE A 95 2.48 -4.11 -7.12
C ILE A 95 3.50 -3.45 -8.05
N ARG A 96 4.25 -4.24 -8.84
CA ARG A 96 5.24 -3.71 -9.81
C ARG A 96 4.63 -2.75 -10.82
N ASP A 97 3.50 -3.10 -11.40
CA ASP A 97 2.77 -2.26 -12.34
C ASP A 97 2.33 -0.95 -11.71
N SER A 98 1.84 -1.02 -10.48
CA SER A 98 1.39 0.15 -9.73
C SER A 98 2.57 1.05 -9.37
N ILE A 99 3.69 0.49 -8.89
CA ILE A 99 4.94 1.23 -8.60
C ILE A 99 5.42 2.00 -9.82
N LEU A 100 5.41 1.39 -11.00
CA LEU A 100 5.84 2.05 -12.25
C LEU A 100 4.98 3.28 -12.59
N ARG A 101 3.71 3.28 -12.18
CA ARG A 101 2.77 4.39 -12.43
C ARG A 101 2.77 5.41 -11.29
N PHE A 102 2.99 4.95 -10.06
CA PHE A 102 2.85 5.78 -8.87
C PHE A 102 4.14 6.42 -8.42
N CYS A 103 5.29 5.76 -8.61
CA CYS A 103 6.52 6.36 -8.14
C CYS A 103 6.93 7.56 -9.02
N PRO A 104 7.43 8.65 -8.40
CA PRO A 104 7.65 8.80 -6.96
C PRO A 104 6.39 9.25 -6.21
N MET A 105 5.93 8.46 -5.22
CA MET A 105 4.84 8.86 -4.32
C MET A 105 5.23 8.61 -2.87
N TRP A 106 5.54 9.71 -2.18
CA TRP A 106 5.86 9.70 -0.76
C TRP A 106 4.63 9.23 0.06
N PRO A 107 4.80 8.41 1.11
CA PRO A 107 6.05 7.88 1.67
C PRO A 107 6.47 6.49 1.13
N ILE A 108 5.77 5.95 0.12
CA ILE A 108 5.99 4.60 -0.43
C ILE A 108 7.30 4.51 -1.22
N CYS A 109 7.60 5.58 -1.96
CA CYS A 109 8.81 5.86 -2.73
C CYS A 109 9.05 7.38 -2.75
#